data_AF-A0A353VP83-F1
#
_entry.id   AF-A0A353VP83-F1
#
_cell.length_a   1.000
_cell.length_b   1.000
_cell.length_c   1.000
_cell.angle_alpha   90.00
_cell.angle_beta   90.00
_cell.angle_gamma   90.00
#
_symmetry.space_group_name_H-M   'P 1'
#
loop_
_entity.id
_entity.type
_entity.pdbx_description
1 polymer ?
#
loop_
_entity_poly.entity_id
_entity_poly.type
_entity_poly.pdbx_seq_one_letter_code
_entity_poly.pdbx_strand_id
1 'polypeptide(L)'
;MKIRKLTIHNIASIEDAVIDFDSKPLSDCDVFLITGKTGAGKSTILDAICLALYGDTPRLAGTQMEGSSADHGDDVRVDSPARLLRQGAGSGFVKLEFEGTNGVDYEAEWSVARARGKANGRIQKKKDDWVLKNLDSGALYVGSKEVSAEVASAVGLSFNQFCRTTMLAQGEFTRFLNSKDNEKADILEK
;
A
#
# COMPACT_ATOMS: atom_id res chain seq x y z
N MET A 1 -7.39 -6.12 13.28
CA MET A 1 -7.13 -4.99 12.37
C MET A 1 -8.43 -4.64 11.67
N LYS A 2 -8.79 -3.35 11.61
CA LYS A 2 -9.97 -2.84 10.91
C LYS A 2 -9.59 -1.63 10.07
N ILE A 3 -9.83 -1.67 8.76
CA ILE A 3 -9.62 -0.51 7.88
C ILE A 3 -10.81 0.45 8.06
N ARG A 4 -10.53 1.73 8.29
CA ARG A 4 -11.56 2.74 8.58
C ARG A 4 -11.73 3.73 7.44
N LYS A 5 -10.63 4.26 6.90
CA LYS A 5 -10.69 5.25 5.82
C LYS A 5 -9.46 5.19 4.93
N LEU A 6 -9.67 5.25 3.62
CA LEU A 6 -8.61 5.33 2.62
C LEU A 6 -8.78 6.62 1.81
N THR A 7 -7.71 7.41 1.74
CA THR A 7 -7.61 8.60 0.89
C THR A 7 -6.49 8.38 -0.13
N ILE A 8 -6.78 8.63 -1.40
CA ILE A 8 -5.87 8.46 -2.52
C ILE A 8 -5.80 9.79 -3.27
N HIS A 9 -4.57 10.24 -3.56
CA HIS A 9 -4.33 11.39 -4.41
C HIS A 9 -3.24 11.07 -5.45
N ASN A 10 -3.58 11.17 -6.73
CA ASN A 10 -2.70 11.01 -7.89
C ASN A 10 -1.91 9.69 -7.92
N ILE A 11 -2.61 8.58 -7.67
CA ILE A 11 -2.03 7.23 -7.70
C ILE A 11 -2.60 6.43 -8.85
N ALA A 12 -1.73 5.99 -9.75
CA ALA A 12 -1.98 5.19 -10.95
C ALA A 12 -3.15 5.75 -11.77
N SER A 13 -4.32 5.12 -11.66
CA SER A 13 -5.53 5.49 -12.42
C SER A 13 -6.50 6.41 -11.66
N ILE A 14 -6.21 6.73 -10.40
CA ILE A 14 -7.07 7.50 -9.50
C ILE A 14 -6.48 8.90 -9.28
N GLU A 15 -7.25 9.95 -9.54
CA GLU A 15 -6.89 11.34 -9.19
C GLU A 15 -7.10 11.60 -7.71
N ASP A 16 -8.32 11.41 -7.26
CA ASP A 16 -8.78 11.73 -5.93
C ASP A 16 -9.85 10.71 -5.60
N ALA A 17 -9.68 10.01 -4.48
CA ALA A 17 -10.71 9.15 -3.94
C ALA A 17 -10.61 9.16 -2.42
N VAL A 18 -11.78 9.20 -1.78
CA VAL A 18 -11.92 8.96 -0.34
C VAL A 18 -12.94 7.86 -0.17
N ILE A 19 -12.55 6.78 0.51
CA ILE A 19 -13.40 5.67 0.87
C ILE A 19 -13.44 5.62 2.39
N ASP A 20 -14.61 5.90 2.96
CA ASP A 20 -14.85 5.85 4.40
C ASP A 20 -15.68 4.61 4.71
N PHE A 21 -15.01 3.58 5.24
CA PHE A 21 -15.60 2.27 5.54
C PHE A 21 -16.46 2.30 6.80
N ASP A 22 -16.28 3.29 7.68
CA ASP A 22 -17.12 3.49 8.87
C ASP A 22 -18.39 4.31 8.57
N SER A 23 -18.54 4.81 7.35
CA SER A 23 -19.70 5.58 6.89
C SER A 23 -20.71 4.74 6.12
N LYS A 24 -22.00 5.11 6.18
CA LYS A 24 -23.04 4.52 5.34
C LYS A 24 -22.79 4.83 3.86
N PRO A 25 -23.02 3.89 2.95
CA PRO A 25 -23.67 2.58 3.15
C PRO A 25 -22.73 1.45 3.55
N LEU A 26 -21.41 1.68 3.61
CA LEU A 26 -20.42 0.62 3.84
C LEU A 26 -20.46 0.09 5.28
N SER A 27 -20.72 0.96 6.26
CA SER A 27 -20.81 0.60 7.68
C SER A 27 -21.91 -0.42 7.99
N ASP A 28 -22.94 -0.50 7.15
CA ASP A 28 -24.11 -1.37 7.35
C ASP A 28 -23.95 -2.73 6.62
N CYS A 29 -22.82 -2.94 5.94
CA CYS A 29 -22.59 -4.11 5.10
C CYS A 29 -21.33 -4.87 5.56
N ASP A 30 -21.49 -6.14 5.90
CA ASP A 30 -20.35 -7.03 6.20
C ASP A 30 -19.50 -7.33 4.95
N VAL A 31 -20.13 -7.28 3.77
CA VAL A 31 -19.52 -7.57 2.48
C VAL A 31 -19.96 -6.52 1.47
N PHE A 32 -18.99 -5.95 0.74
CA PHE A 32 -19.25 -5.02 -0.35
C PHE A 32 -18.45 -5.41 -1.60
N LEU A 33 -18.94 -4.97 -2.76
CA LEU A 33 -18.35 -5.28 -4.06
C LEU A 33 -17.76 -4.02 -4.70
N ILE A 34 -16.46 -4.06 -5.00
CA ILE A 34 -15.81 -3.05 -5.84
C ILE A 34 -15.91 -3.50 -7.30
N THR A 35 -16.79 -2.86 -8.07
CA THR A 35 -17.02 -3.16 -9.49
C THR A 35 -16.59 -2.01 -10.41
N GLY A 36 -16.32 -2.32 -11.67
CA GLY A 36 -15.89 -1.36 -12.68
C GLY A 36 -15.20 -2.04 -13.85
N LYS A 37 -15.03 -1.31 -14.96
CA LYS A 37 -14.34 -1.80 -16.17
C LYS A 37 -12.87 -2.17 -15.87
N THR A 38 -12.26 -2.98 -16.73
CA THR A 38 -10.81 -3.18 -16.71
C THR A 38 -10.10 -1.82 -16.84
N GLY A 39 -9.09 -1.57 -16.00
CA GLY A 39 -8.40 -0.27 -15.95
C GLY A 39 -9.08 0.81 -15.10
N ALA A 40 -10.26 0.57 -14.53
CA ALA A 40 -10.98 1.57 -13.70
C ALA A 40 -10.38 1.80 -12.30
N GLY A 41 -9.20 1.26 -11.99
CA GLY A 41 -8.53 1.49 -10.70
C GLY A 41 -8.91 0.57 -9.54
N LYS A 42 -9.66 -0.52 -9.79
CA LYS A 42 -9.99 -1.51 -8.74
C LYS A 42 -8.74 -2.04 -8.02
N SER A 43 -7.73 -2.48 -8.77
CA SER A 43 -6.45 -2.92 -8.20
C SER A 43 -5.66 -1.78 -7.56
N THR A 44 -5.84 -0.53 -8.05
CA THR A 44 -5.18 0.64 -7.46
C THR A 44 -5.65 0.91 -6.02
N ILE A 45 -6.92 0.62 -5.70
CA ILE A 45 -7.42 0.73 -4.32
C ILE A 45 -6.68 -0.25 -3.41
N LEU A 46 -6.49 -1.49 -3.86
CA LEU A 46 -5.75 -2.53 -3.11
C LEU A 46 -4.26 -2.18 -2.99
N ASP A 47 -3.65 -1.73 -4.09
CA ASP A 47 -2.28 -1.23 -4.13
C ASP A 47 -2.10 -0.07 -3.13
N ALA A 48 -3.06 0.84 -3.02
CA ALA A 48 -2.99 2.00 -2.12
C ALA A 48 -2.98 1.59 -0.64
N ILE A 49 -3.75 0.57 -0.26
CA ILE A 49 -3.75 0.03 1.12
C ILE A 49 -2.37 -0.56 1.44
N CYS A 50 -1.83 -1.41 0.56
CA CYS A 50 -0.49 -1.97 0.76
C CYS A 50 0.61 -0.90 0.76
N LEU A 51 0.48 0.11 -0.10
CA LEU A 51 1.45 1.18 -0.20
C LEU A 51 1.50 2.01 1.09
N ALA A 52 0.34 2.32 1.68
CA ALA A 52 0.28 3.01 2.96
C ALA A 52 0.89 2.17 4.10
N LEU A 53 0.60 0.86 4.14
CA LEU A 53 1.01 -0.02 5.23
C LEU A 53 2.44 -0.54 5.11
N TYR A 54 2.96 -0.74 3.90
CA TYR A 54 4.22 -1.46 3.68
C TYR A 54 5.20 -0.71 2.79
N GLY A 55 4.79 0.43 2.23
CA GLY A 55 5.61 1.19 1.29
C GLY A 55 5.89 0.43 -0.01
N ASP A 56 5.13 -0.62 -0.32
CA ASP A 56 5.27 -1.46 -1.52
C ASP A 56 3.90 -2.01 -1.96
N THR A 57 3.83 -2.60 -3.17
CA THR A 57 2.59 -3.13 -3.75
C THR A 57 2.80 -4.53 -4.35
N PRO A 58 1.77 -5.41 -4.32
CA PRO A 58 1.90 -6.78 -4.80
C PRO A 58 2.40 -6.88 -6.25
N ARG A 59 1.98 -5.93 -7.09
CA ARG A 59 2.33 -5.88 -8.51
C ARG A 59 3.78 -5.49 -8.80
N LEU A 60 4.46 -4.80 -7.88
CA LEU A 60 5.87 -4.43 -8.00
C LEU A 60 6.78 -5.45 -7.30
N ALA A 61 6.30 -6.09 -6.23
CA ALA A 61 7.03 -7.15 -5.54
C ALA A 61 7.28 -8.39 -6.44
N GLY A 62 6.35 -8.72 -7.33
CA GLY A 62 6.47 -9.85 -8.26
C GLY A 62 7.52 -9.69 -9.37
N THR A 63 8.02 -8.48 -9.62
CA THR A 63 9.04 -8.20 -10.63
C THR A 63 10.48 -8.49 -10.18
N GLN A 64 10.69 -8.92 -8.93
CA GLN A 64 12.03 -9.25 -8.42
C GLN A 64 12.64 -10.54 -9.02
N MET A 65 11.85 -11.38 -9.70
CA MET A 65 12.35 -12.63 -10.29
C MET A 65 12.70 -12.55 -11.79
N GLU A 66 12.40 -11.47 -12.50
CA GLU A 66 12.70 -11.38 -13.94
C GLU A 66 13.28 -10.00 -14.32
N GLY A 67 14.61 -9.95 -14.44
CA GLY A 67 15.28 -8.93 -15.22
C GLY A 67 15.69 -7.66 -14.47
N SER A 68 16.85 -7.72 -13.79
CA SER A 68 17.67 -6.55 -13.54
C SER A 68 18.17 -5.96 -14.86
N SER A 69 17.31 -5.24 -15.60
CA SER A 69 17.75 -4.41 -16.73
C SER A 69 18.20 -3.06 -16.17
N ALA A 70 19.48 -2.97 -15.85
CA ALA A 70 20.20 -1.71 -15.76
C ALA A 70 20.39 -1.18 -17.17
N ASP A 71 19.53 -0.28 -17.64
CA ASP A 71 19.94 0.73 -18.61
C ASP A 71 18.96 1.89 -18.72
N HIS A 72 19.51 3.09 -18.95
CA HIS A 72 18.88 4.42 -19.04
C HIS A 72 18.60 5.16 -17.72
N GLY A 73 19.64 5.81 -17.18
CA GLY A 73 19.68 7.28 -16.96
C GLY A 73 18.61 7.99 -16.11
N ASP A 74 17.64 7.29 -15.55
CA ASP A 74 16.62 7.81 -14.64
C ASP A 74 16.81 7.10 -13.29
N ASP A 75 17.09 7.86 -12.24
CA ASP A 75 17.51 7.39 -10.90
C ASP A 75 16.42 6.62 -10.12
N VAL A 76 15.41 6.09 -10.81
CA VAL A 76 14.30 5.35 -10.22
C VAL A 76 14.50 3.89 -10.60
N ARG A 77 14.89 3.06 -9.61
CA ARG A 77 14.94 1.61 -9.78
C ARG A 77 13.62 1.11 -10.39
N VAL A 78 13.71 0.12 -11.26
CA VAL A 78 12.60 -0.46 -12.04
C VAL A 78 11.42 -0.90 -11.14
N ASP A 79 11.69 -1.18 -9.88
CA ASP A 79 10.79 -1.67 -8.83
C ASP A 79 10.25 -0.58 -7.89
N SER A 80 10.54 0.72 -8.12
CA SER A 80 10.13 1.75 -7.17
C SER A 80 8.61 1.99 -7.17
N PRO A 81 7.96 1.98 -5.98
CA PRO A 81 6.56 2.39 -5.81
C PRO A 81 6.26 3.80 -6.32
N ALA A 82 7.27 4.66 -6.46
CA ALA A 82 7.15 5.97 -7.09
C ALA A 82 6.62 5.94 -8.53
N ARG A 83 6.71 4.79 -9.23
CA ARG A 83 6.09 4.56 -10.54
C ARG A 83 4.55 4.56 -10.50
N LEU A 84 3.97 4.38 -9.32
CA LEU A 84 2.54 4.50 -9.12
C LEU A 84 2.07 5.96 -9.10
N LEU A 85 2.95 6.96 -9.12
CA LEU A 85 2.53 8.34 -9.33
C LEU A 85 1.85 8.48 -10.69
N ARG A 86 0.63 9.02 -10.71
CA ARG A 86 -0.15 9.21 -11.93
C ARG A 86 0.63 10.02 -12.98
N GLN A 87 0.54 9.61 -14.25
CA GLN A 87 1.22 10.31 -15.34
C GLN A 87 0.75 11.77 -15.42
N GLY A 88 1.71 12.69 -15.49
CA GLY A 88 1.43 14.14 -15.48
C GLY A 88 1.29 14.75 -14.09
N ALA A 89 1.23 13.95 -13.02
CA ALA A 89 1.15 14.47 -11.66
C ALA A 89 2.54 14.86 -11.13
N GLY A 90 2.58 15.97 -10.39
CA GLY A 90 3.78 16.44 -9.69
C GLY A 90 3.99 15.80 -8.33
N SER A 91 2.93 15.29 -7.70
CA SER A 91 2.94 14.62 -6.40
C SER A 91 1.71 13.76 -6.24
N GLY A 92 1.78 12.80 -5.32
CA GLY A 92 0.68 11.93 -4.95
C GLY A 92 0.90 11.36 -3.55
N PHE A 93 -0.19 10.91 -2.93
CA PHE A 93 -0.13 10.25 -1.63
C PHE A 93 -1.26 9.23 -1.48
N VAL A 94 -1.05 8.32 -0.54
CA VAL A 94 -2.08 7.44 0.01
C VAL A 94 -2.08 7.62 1.51
N LYS A 95 -3.26 7.76 2.10
CA LYS A 95 -3.45 7.84 3.54
C LYS A 95 -4.48 6.81 3.97
N LEU A 96 -4.14 6.01 4.96
CA LEU A 96 -4.96 4.94 5.49
C LEU A 96 -5.14 5.15 7.00
N GLU A 97 -6.39 5.31 7.43
CA GLU A 97 -6.79 5.26 8.83
C GLU A 97 -7.28 3.84 9.13
N PHE A 98 -6.73 3.22 10.18
CA PHE A 98 -7.07 1.85 10.56
C PHE A 98 -6.86 1.62 12.06
N GLU A 99 -7.60 0.66 12.61
CA GLU A 99 -7.37 0.12 13.95
C GLU A 99 -6.45 -1.10 13.85
N GLY A 100 -5.37 -1.12 14.63
CA GLY A 100 -4.43 -2.24 14.70
C GLY A 100 -5.02 -3.48 15.39
N THR A 101 -4.36 -4.63 15.30
CA THR A 101 -4.68 -5.82 16.11
C THR A 101 -4.46 -5.61 17.60
N ASN A 102 -3.67 -4.59 17.96
CA ASN A 102 -3.44 -4.12 19.32
C ASN A 102 -4.54 -3.18 19.84
N GLY A 103 -5.58 -2.88 19.05
CA GLY A 103 -6.70 -2.01 19.43
C GLY A 103 -6.39 -0.51 19.39
N VAL A 104 -5.25 -0.12 18.82
CA VAL A 104 -4.82 1.28 18.69
C VAL A 104 -5.24 1.83 17.34
N ASP A 105 -5.73 3.06 17.30
CA ASP A 105 -6.01 3.78 16.06
C ASP A 105 -4.72 4.35 15.45
N TYR A 106 -4.51 4.13 14.15
CA TYR A 106 -3.35 4.60 13.39
C TYR A 106 -3.74 5.34 12.12
N GLU A 107 -2.85 6.23 11.68
CA GLU A 107 -2.87 6.87 10.37
C GLU A 107 -1.54 6.61 9.66
N ALA A 108 -1.56 5.83 8.58
CA ALA A 108 -0.40 5.57 7.74
C ALA A 108 -0.49 6.41 6.47
N GLU A 109 0.58 7.14 6.15
CA GLU A 109 0.68 7.94 4.93
C GLU A 109 1.95 7.57 4.17
N TRP A 110 1.78 7.25 2.89
CA TRP A 110 2.88 7.16 1.94
C TRP A 110 2.71 8.26 0.88
N SER A 111 3.78 8.97 0.56
CA SER A 111 3.75 10.09 -0.38
C SER A 111 4.94 10.07 -1.33
N VAL A 112 4.72 10.64 -2.51
CA VAL A 112 5.76 10.82 -3.53
C VAL A 112 5.61 12.20 -4.16
N ALA A 113 6.74 12.86 -4.39
CA ALA A 113 6.77 14.15 -5.06
C ALA A 113 7.92 14.23 -6.06
N ARG A 114 7.68 14.93 -7.17
CA ARG A 114 8.69 15.35 -8.13
C ARG A 114 9.29 16.69 -7.72
N ALA A 115 10.50 16.97 -8.21
CA ALA A 115 11.19 18.22 -7.96
C ALA A 115 10.27 19.42 -8.29
N ARG A 116 10.08 20.30 -7.29
CA ARG A 116 9.23 21.51 -7.39
C ARG A 116 7.76 21.21 -7.77
N GLY A 117 7.28 19.99 -7.55
CA GLY A 117 5.91 19.59 -7.89
C GLY A 117 5.62 19.60 -9.39
N LYS A 118 6.65 19.54 -10.25
CA LYS A 118 6.46 19.57 -11.71
C LYS A 118 6.32 18.15 -12.25
N ALA A 119 5.39 17.96 -13.19
CA ALA A 119 5.18 16.69 -13.91
C ALA A 119 6.48 16.11 -14.51
N ASN A 120 7.34 16.98 -15.04
CA ASN A 120 8.61 16.61 -15.66
C ASN A 120 9.80 16.67 -14.68
N GLY A 121 9.54 16.90 -13.40
CA GLY A 121 10.57 16.91 -12.35
C GLY A 121 11.04 15.49 -12.02
N ARG A 122 12.29 15.35 -11.57
CA ARG A 122 12.81 14.08 -11.04
C ARG A 122 12.09 13.72 -9.74
N ILE A 123 11.79 12.45 -9.54
CA ILE A 123 11.25 11.93 -8.27
C ILE A 123 12.22 12.29 -7.13
N GLN A 124 11.67 12.73 -6.00
CA GLN A 124 12.43 13.09 -4.80
C GLN A 124 12.26 11.99 -3.76
N LYS A 125 13.37 11.45 -3.27
CA LYS A 125 13.36 10.58 -2.09
C LYS A 125 13.48 11.46 -0.85
N LYS A 126 12.41 11.55 -0.07
CA LYS A 126 12.42 12.28 1.20
C LYS A 126 12.54 11.30 2.36
N LYS A 127 12.84 11.80 3.56
CA LYS A 127 12.83 10.96 4.77
C LYS A 127 11.41 10.72 5.30
N ASP A 128 10.52 11.64 5.01
CA ASP A 128 9.10 11.69 5.39
C ASP A 128 8.17 11.25 4.25
N ASP A 129 8.68 10.47 3.30
CA ASP A 129 7.87 9.88 2.23
C ASP A 129 6.98 8.74 2.74
N TRP A 130 7.24 8.24 3.95
CA TRP A 130 6.43 7.23 4.61
C TRP A 130 6.36 7.52 6.11
N VAL A 131 5.15 7.68 6.62
CA VAL A 131 4.86 8.13 7.98
C VAL A 131 3.77 7.27 8.56
N LEU A 132 3.89 6.94 9.84
CA LEU A 132 2.82 6.32 10.62
C LEU A 132 2.62 7.13 11.90
N LYS A 133 1.37 7.44 12.20
CA LYS A 133 0.98 8.14 13.42
C LYS A 133 0.10 7.22 14.25
N ASN A 134 0.45 7.08 15.52
CA ASN A 134 -0.41 6.49 16.53
C ASN A 134 -1.37 7.59 17.02
N LEU A 135 -2.66 7.42 16.79
CA LEU A 135 -3.68 8.44 17.05
C LEU A 135 -4.06 8.53 18.54
N ASP A 136 -3.84 7.48 19.31
CA ASP A 136 -4.12 7.45 20.75
C ASP A 136 -3.04 8.20 21.56
N SER A 137 -1.77 7.90 21.27
CA SER A 137 -0.62 8.48 21.97
C SER A 137 -0.05 9.73 21.30
N GLY A 138 -0.36 9.96 20.02
CA GLY A 138 0.24 11.01 19.21
C GLY A 138 1.66 10.72 18.73
N ALA A 139 2.21 9.52 18.99
CA ALA A 139 3.55 9.13 18.53
C ALA A 139 3.64 9.16 16.99
N LEU A 140 4.78 9.60 16.47
CA LEU A 140 5.05 9.74 15.05
C LEU A 140 6.29 8.93 14.67
N TYR A 141 6.14 8.05 13.69
CA TYR A 141 7.18 7.19 13.15
C TYR A 141 7.44 7.60 11.71
N VAL A 142 8.71 7.79 11.35
CA VAL A 142 9.07 8.36 10.05
C VAL A 142 10.13 7.53 9.35
N GLY A 143 9.85 7.22 8.08
CA GLY A 143 10.74 6.50 7.21
C GLY A 143 10.68 4.98 7.39
N SER A 144 11.20 4.28 6.39
CA SER A 144 10.99 2.83 6.20
C SER A 144 11.32 1.97 7.42
N LYS A 145 12.41 2.25 8.15
CA LYS A 145 12.81 1.41 9.29
C LYS A 145 11.83 1.50 10.47
N GLU A 146 11.47 2.71 10.87
CA GLU A 146 10.59 2.94 12.02
C GLU A 146 9.17 2.52 11.68
N VAL A 147 8.67 2.92 10.51
CA VAL A 147 7.31 2.60 10.09
C VAL A 147 7.14 1.09 9.91
N SER A 148 8.08 0.38 9.27
CA SER A 148 7.97 -1.08 9.11
C SER A 148 7.94 -1.83 10.44
N ALA A 149 8.71 -1.36 11.43
CA ALA A 149 8.74 -1.98 12.75
C ALA A 149 7.42 -1.79 13.50
N GLU A 150 6.87 -0.57 13.48
CA GLU A 150 5.60 -0.28 14.14
C GLU A 150 4.42 -0.92 13.41
N VAL A 151 4.38 -0.92 12.07
CA VAL A 151 3.34 -1.62 11.30
C VAL A 151 3.35 -3.12 11.60
N ALA A 152 4.53 -3.74 11.73
CA ALA A 152 4.60 -5.16 12.10
C ALA A 152 3.96 -5.43 13.47
N SER A 153 4.09 -4.50 14.42
CA SER A 153 3.42 -4.56 15.73
C SER A 153 1.91 -4.30 15.63
N ALA A 154 1.52 -3.29 14.85
CA ALA A 154 0.13 -2.84 14.73
C ALA A 154 -0.74 -3.81 13.91
N VAL A 155 -0.20 -4.40 12.84
CA VAL A 155 -0.95 -5.29 11.93
C VAL A 155 -0.71 -6.77 12.26
N GLY A 156 0.46 -7.11 12.82
CA GLY A 156 0.83 -8.49 13.14
C GLY A 156 1.22 -9.37 11.94
N LEU A 157 1.11 -8.84 10.72
CA LEU A 157 1.40 -9.55 9.47
C LEU A 157 2.52 -8.86 8.69
N SER A 158 3.45 -9.66 8.17
CA SER A 158 4.39 -9.20 7.15
C SER A 158 3.66 -8.86 5.84
N PHE A 159 4.28 -8.09 4.95
CA PHE A 159 3.73 -7.77 3.64
C PHE A 159 3.27 -9.01 2.85
N ASN A 160 4.11 -10.05 2.81
CA ASN A 160 3.78 -11.29 2.11
C ASN A 160 2.59 -12.03 2.74
N GLN A 161 2.51 -12.07 4.08
CA GLN A 161 1.38 -12.67 4.78
C GLN A 161 0.10 -11.86 4.53
N PHE A 162 0.17 -10.53 4.64
CA PHE A 162 -0.96 -9.65 4.37
C PHE A 162 -1.54 -9.86 2.96
N CYS A 163 -0.68 -9.94 1.94
CA CYS A 163 -1.08 -10.21 0.55
C CYS A 163 -1.61 -11.63 0.29
N ARG A 164 -1.38 -12.57 1.22
CA ARG A 164 -1.83 -13.96 1.10
C ARG A 164 -3.06 -14.28 1.96
N THR A 165 -3.26 -13.58 3.07
CA THR A 165 -4.32 -13.89 4.05
C THR A 165 -5.41 -12.82 4.12
N THR A 166 -5.05 -11.54 4.02
CA THR A 166 -5.98 -10.43 4.22
C THR A 166 -6.41 -9.83 2.89
N MET A 167 -5.45 -9.61 1.98
CA MET A 167 -5.67 -8.99 0.68
C MET A 167 -5.23 -9.94 -0.43
N LEU A 168 -6.14 -10.81 -0.87
CA LEU A 168 -5.88 -11.73 -1.98
C LEU A 168 -5.78 -10.97 -3.31
N ALA A 169 -4.57 -10.53 -3.65
CA ALA A 169 -4.29 -9.93 -4.94
C ALA A 169 -4.56 -10.93 -6.08
N GLN A 170 -4.83 -10.41 -7.28
CA GLN A 170 -5.17 -11.24 -8.44
C GLN A 170 -4.07 -12.27 -8.73
N GLY A 171 -4.43 -13.56 -8.71
CA GLY A 171 -3.50 -14.68 -8.94
C GLY A 171 -2.77 -15.21 -7.71
N GLU A 172 -2.77 -14.48 -6.58
CA GLU A 172 -2.11 -14.93 -5.34
C GLU A 172 -2.84 -16.09 -4.67
N PHE A 173 -4.17 -16.18 -4.80
CA PHE A 173 -4.93 -17.32 -4.28
C PHE A 173 -4.53 -18.65 -4.95
N THR A 174 -4.32 -18.63 -6.27
CA THR A 174 -3.83 -19.81 -7.01
C THR A 174 -2.40 -20.16 -6.59
N ARG A 175 -1.54 -19.16 -6.35
CA ARG A 175 -0.18 -19.38 -5.81
C ARG A 175 -0.23 -20.00 -4.43
N PHE A 176 -1.11 -19.54 -3.54
CA PHE A 176 -1.32 -20.11 -2.22
C PHE A 176 -1.72 -21.59 -2.27
N LEU A 177 -2.70 -21.95 -3.11
CA LEU A 177 -3.12 -23.35 -3.27
C LEU A 177 -1.98 -24.25 -3.76
N ASN A 178 -1.14 -23.74 -4.66
CA ASN A 178 -0.01 -24.47 -5.25
C ASN A 178 1.31 -24.35 -4.45
N SER A 179 1.30 -23.66 -3.30
CA SER A 179 2.48 -23.51 -2.45
C SER A 179 2.88 -24.84 -1.81
N LYS A 180 4.18 -25.01 -1.53
CA LYS A 180 4.68 -26.18 -0.78
C LYS A 180 4.14 -26.15 0.65
N ASP A 181 4.02 -27.33 1.27
CA ASP A 181 3.41 -27.47 2.60
C ASP A 181 4.12 -26.63 3.67
N ASN A 182 5.45 -26.47 3.60
CA ASN A 182 6.20 -25.60 4.51
C ASN A 182 5.82 -24.11 4.36
N GLU A 183 5.64 -23.63 3.12
CA GLU A 183 5.19 -22.24 2.90
C GLU A 183 3.74 -22.04 3.35
N LYS A 184 2.90 -23.07 3.25
CA LYS A 184 1.53 -23.02 3.80
C LYS A 184 1.55 -22.98 5.32
N ALA A 185 2.40 -23.77 5.97
CA ALA A 185 2.57 -23.78 7.42
C ALA A 185 3.02 -22.41 7.94
N ASP A 186 4.03 -21.78 7.32
CA ASP A 186 4.51 -20.44 7.69
C ASP A 186 3.44 -19.33 7.58
N ILE A 187 2.43 -19.53 6.72
CA ILE A 187 1.29 -18.61 6.58
C ILE A 187 0.21 -18.89 7.64
N LEU A 188 0.06 -20.15 8.07
CA LEU A 188 -1.00 -20.62 8.96
C LEU A 188 -0.60 -20.67 10.45
N GLU A 189 0.68 -20.70 10.80
CA GLU A 189 1.20 -20.87 12.17
C GLU A 189 1.29 -19.59 13.02
N LYS A 190 0.36 -18.62 12.88
CA LYS A 190 0.23 -17.52 13.84
C LYS A 190 -1.21 -17.19 14.20
#